data_AF-A0A9W6TVY0-F1
#
_entry.id   AF-A0A9W6TVY0-F1
#
_cell.length_a   1.000
_cell.length_b   1.000
_cell.length_c   1.000
_cell.angle_alpha   90.00
_cell.angle_beta   90.00
_cell.angle_gamma   90.00
#
_symmetry.space_group_name_H-M   'P 1'
#
loop_
_entity.id
_entity.type
_entity.pdbx_description
1 polymer ?
#
loop_
_entity_poly.entity_id
_entity_poly.type
_entity_poly.pdbx_seq_one_letter_code
_entity_poly.pdbx_strand_id
1 'polypeptide(L)'
;MKGRFIVNPFQELNLTSTDRTSLEDLANQCITSNLQLCMNYMSGSKRGVDPNHWKPLKEKEKLKVYTERPEAAAAAAAAGVEPTGSGLPMILCVGTMEGKLDDLLFGVISEDLETMRMKASPVPVAGNQVDGA
;
A
#
# COMPACT_ATOMS: atom_id res chain seq x y z
N MET A 1 -21.47 -23.79 -18.00
CA MET A 1 -21.63 -22.34 -17.76
C MET A 1 -20.31 -21.79 -17.17
N LYS A 2 -19.39 -21.28 -17.99
CA LYS A 2 -18.13 -20.66 -17.54
C LYS A 2 -17.89 -19.46 -18.46
N GLY A 3 -17.85 -18.24 -17.93
CA GLY A 3 -17.55 -17.05 -18.75
C GLY A 3 -18.16 -15.72 -18.31
N ARG A 4 -18.94 -15.67 -17.22
CA ARG A 4 -19.72 -14.45 -16.89
C ARG A 4 -18.98 -13.35 -16.09
N PHE A 5 -17.68 -13.44 -15.86
CA PHE A 5 -16.97 -12.51 -14.95
C PHE A 5 -15.66 -11.91 -15.51
N ILE A 6 -15.48 -11.85 -16.84
CA ILE A 6 -14.25 -11.35 -17.48
C ILE A 6 -14.55 -10.28 -18.54
N VAL A 7 -15.63 -9.51 -18.37
CA VAL A 7 -15.85 -8.34 -19.22
C VAL A 7 -15.86 -7.14 -18.29
N ASN A 8 -14.87 -6.27 -18.47
CA ASN A 8 -14.82 -4.99 -17.80
C ASN A 8 -16.11 -4.23 -18.18
N PRO A 9 -17.03 -3.95 -17.25
CA PRO A 9 -18.30 -3.29 -17.55
C PRO A 9 -18.12 -1.79 -17.84
N PHE A 10 -16.91 -1.25 -17.65
CA PHE A 10 -16.58 0.14 -17.89
C PHE A 10 -16.01 0.34 -19.29
N GLN A 11 -16.29 1.50 -19.89
CA GLN A 11 -15.70 1.89 -21.17
C GLN A 11 -14.17 1.95 -21.08
N GLU A 12 -13.50 1.67 -22.19
CA GLU A 12 -12.05 1.80 -22.27
C GLU A 12 -11.61 3.21 -21.91
N LEU A 13 -10.68 3.31 -20.96
CA LEU A 13 -10.17 4.57 -20.47
C LEU A 13 -9.25 5.20 -21.52
N ASN A 14 -9.76 6.21 -22.21
CA ASN A 14 -9.01 6.95 -23.22
C ASN A 14 -8.39 8.20 -22.59
N LEU A 15 -7.13 8.07 -22.14
CA LEU A 15 -6.38 9.20 -21.60
C LEU A 15 -5.81 10.06 -22.73
N THR A 16 -5.88 11.39 -22.60
CA THR A 16 -5.14 12.29 -23.48
C THR A 16 -3.64 12.26 -23.15
N SER A 17 -2.79 12.82 -24.02
CA SER A 17 -1.35 12.94 -23.69
C SER A 17 -1.13 13.79 -22.44
N THR A 18 -1.91 14.87 -22.29
CA THR A 18 -1.84 15.77 -21.14
C THR A 18 -2.22 15.04 -19.86
N ASP A 19 -3.33 14.30 -19.87
CA ASP A 19 -3.77 13.57 -18.67
C ASP A 19 -2.75 12.51 -18.24
N ARG A 20 -2.11 11.82 -19.20
CA ARG A 20 -1.04 10.87 -18.89
C ARG A 20 0.11 11.55 -18.16
N THR A 21 0.59 12.68 -18.69
CA THR A 21 1.68 13.44 -18.07
C THR A 21 1.28 13.94 -16.68
N SER A 22 0.07 14.46 -16.51
CA SER A 22 -0.41 14.91 -15.19
C SER A 22 -0.53 13.78 -14.18
N LEU A 23 -0.97 12.59 -14.59
CA LEU A 23 -1.02 11.41 -13.73
C LEU A 23 0.38 10.91 -13.36
N GLU A 24 1.33 10.96 -14.29
CA GLU A 24 2.73 10.61 -14.04
C GLU A 24 3.38 11.59 -13.04
N ASP A 25 3.18 12.90 -13.22
CA ASP A 25 3.65 13.92 -12.30
C ASP A 25 3.07 13.72 -10.90
N LEU A 26 1.76 13.45 -10.80
CA LEU A 26 1.11 13.16 -9.53
C LEU A 26 1.70 11.91 -8.85
N ALA A 27 1.93 10.83 -9.61
CA ALA A 27 2.54 9.62 -9.08
C ALA A 27 3.97 9.89 -8.57
N ASN A 28 4.77 10.64 -9.32
CA ASN A 28 6.12 11.02 -8.93
C ASN A 28 6.13 11.89 -7.67
N GLN A 29 5.18 12.82 -7.53
CA GLN A 29 5.01 13.63 -6.32
C GLN A 29 4.66 12.77 -5.10
N CYS A 30 3.69 11.86 -5.25
CA CYS A 30 3.31 10.92 -4.19
C CYS A 30 4.50 10.06 -3.75
N ILE A 31 5.29 9.52 -4.69
CA ILE A 31 6.48 8.71 -4.38
C ILE A 31 7.52 9.55 -3.63
N THR A 32 7.81 10.75 -4.13
CA THR A 32 8.83 11.63 -3.54
C THR A 32 8.46 12.05 -2.12
N SER A 33 7.21 12.44 -1.91
CA SER A 33 6.69 12.82 -0.59
C SER A 33 6.77 11.66 0.40
N ASN A 34 6.30 10.47 0.01
CA ASN A 34 6.36 9.28 0.86
C ASN A 34 7.80 8.84 1.16
N LEU A 35 8.72 8.97 0.21
CA LEU A 35 10.13 8.65 0.41
C LEU A 35 10.77 9.59 1.45
N GLN A 36 10.47 10.89 1.38
CA GLN A 36 10.95 11.86 2.37
C GLN A 36 10.44 11.53 3.78
N LEU A 37 9.18 11.13 3.93
CA LEU A 37 8.61 10.66 5.20
C LEU A 37 9.35 9.46 5.76
N CYS A 38 9.62 8.46 4.92
CA CYS A 38 10.42 7.29 5.29
C CYS A 38 11.84 7.69 5.71
N MET A 39 12.51 8.57 4.96
CA MET A 39 13.85 9.04 5.28
C MET A 39 13.89 9.80 6.60
N ASN A 40 12.92 10.69 6.85
CA ASN A 40 12.82 11.44 8.10
C ASN A 40 12.62 10.49 9.31
N TYR A 41 11.76 9.49 9.16
CA TYR A 41 11.58 8.45 10.17
C TYR A 41 12.85 7.63 10.43
N MET A 42 13.60 7.30 9.37
CA MET A 42 14.84 6.52 9.48
C MET A 42 16.03 7.32 10.02
N SER A 43 16.09 8.62 9.76
CA SER A 43 17.22 9.49 10.11
C SER A 43 17.18 9.97 11.56
N GLY A 44 16.03 9.87 12.23
CA GLY A 44 15.88 10.23 13.64
C GLY A 44 16.69 9.32 14.57
N SER A 45 17.46 9.91 15.48
CA SER A 45 18.23 9.20 16.52
C SER A 45 17.36 8.33 17.45
N LYS A 46 16.05 8.62 17.52
CA LYS A 46 15.00 7.71 17.98
C LYS A 46 14.01 7.52 16.84
N ARG A 47 13.81 6.27 16.40
CA ARG A 47 12.73 5.86 15.48
C ARG A 47 11.37 5.98 16.17
N GLY A 48 10.99 7.21 16.52
CA GLY A 48 9.77 7.56 17.22
C GLY A 48 8.72 8.04 16.24
N VAL A 49 7.48 7.58 16.42
CA VAL A 49 6.32 8.13 15.74
C VAL A 49 5.80 9.30 16.59
N ASP A 50 5.57 10.47 15.99
CA ASP A 50 5.00 11.62 16.70
C ASP A 50 3.55 11.32 17.13
N PRO A 51 3.24 11.24 18.44
CA PRO A 51 1.90 10.93 18.92
C PRO A 51 0.87 12.07 18.69
N ASN A 52 1.35 13.30 18.47
CA ASN A 52 0.49 14.45 18.15
C ASN A 52 0.04 14.42 16.69
N HIS A 53 0.81 13.79 15.81
CA HIS A 53 0.48 13.62 14.40
C HIS A 53 -0.24 12.28 14.13
N TRP A 54 0.19 11.22 14.80
CA TRP A 54 -0.26 9.85 14.55
C TRP A 54 -1.04 9.29 15.73
N LYS A 55 -2.23 8.73 15.45
CA LYS A 55 -3.05 8.01 16.43
C LYS A 55 -2.82 6.50 16.29
N PRO A 56 -2.46 5.78 17.37
CA PRO A 56 -2.32 4.33 17.29
C PRO A 56 -3.68 3.68 16.97
N LEU A 57 -3.66 2.78 16.00
CA LEU A 57 -4.84 2.04 15.54
C LEU A 57 -4.79 0.59 16.03
N LYS A 58 -3.64 -0.08 15.86
CA LYS A 58 -3.48 -1.49 16.21
C LYS A 58 -2.01 -1.81 16.47
N GLU A 59 -1.78 -2.73 17.39
CA GLU A 59 -0.48 -3.36 17.58
C GLU A 59 -0.66 -4.88 17.43
N LYS A 60 0.20 -5.51 16.64
CA LYS A 60 0.22 -6.96 16.49
C LYS A 60 1.67 -7.40 16.31
N GLU A 61 2.11 -8.36 17.13
CA GLU A 61 3.47 -8.91 17.08
C GLU A 61 4.52 -7.79 17.20
N LYS A 62 5.31 -7.56 16.13
CA LYS A 62 6.34 -6.52 16.07
C LYS A 62 5.94 -5.34 15.19
N LEU A 63 4.64 -5.22 14.86
CA LEU A 63 4.09 -4.17 14.00
C LEU A 63 3.13 -3.27 14.78
N LYS A 64 3.31 -1.96 14.62
CA LYS A 64 2.42 -0.92 15.13
C LYS A 64 1.84 -0.14 13.95
N VAL A 65 0.52 -0.06 13.93
CA VAL A 65 -0.26 0.61 12.91
C VAL A 65 -0.84 1.89 13.50
N TYR A 66 -0.70 2.99 12.78
CA TYR A 66 -1.17 4.30 13.14
C TYR A 66 -2.01 4.88 12.01
N THR A 67 -2.98 5.70 12.37
CA THR A 67 -3.73 6.53 11.42
C THR A 67 -3.34 7.98 11.62
N GLU A 68 -3.31 8.75 10.53
CA GLU A 68 -3.10 10.18 10.63
C GLU A 68 -4.27 10.85 11.38
N ARG A 69 -3.97 11.84 12.22
CA ARG A 69 -4.98 12.65 12.90
C ARG A 69 -5.47 13.76 11.96
N PRO A 70 -6.79 13.95 11.79
CA PRO A 70 -7.32 15.03 10.97
C PRO A 70 -6.83 16.42 11.39
N GLU A 71 -6.65 16.64 12.69
CA GLU A 71 -6.16 17.91 13.23
C GLU A 71 -4.71 18.18 12.82
N ALA A 72 -3.91 17.12 12.69
CA ALA A 72 -2.51 17.22 12.30
C ALA A 72 -2.37 17.51 10.79
N ALA A 73 -3.18 16.85 9.96
CA ALA A 73 -3.29 17.16 8.53
C ALA A 73 -3.78 18.61 8.30
N ALA A 74 -4.77 19.06 9.07
CA ALA A 74 -5.28 20.43 9.01
C ALA A 74 -4.23 21.47 9.48
N ALA A 75 -3.45 21.15 10.52
CA ALA A 75 -2.37 22.00 11.00
C ALA A 75 -1.23 22.13 9.99
N ALA A 76 -0.85 21.04 9.29
CA ALA A 76 0.13 21.08 8.22
C ALA A 76 -0.34 22.01 7.09
N ALA A 77 -1.58 21.84 6.63
CA ALA A 77 -2.18 22.70 5.61
C ALA A 77 -2.23 24.18 6.03
N ALA A 78 -2.59 24.47 7.29
CA ALA A 78 -2.61 25.84 7.82
C ALA A 78 -1.20 26.46 7.95
N ALA A 79 -0.17 25.64 8.14
CA ALA A 79 1.23 26.05 8.19
C ALA A 79 1.87 26.19 6.80
N GLY A 80 1.13 25.96 5.72
CA GLY A 80 1.65 25.95 4.35
C GLY A 80 2.60 24.77 4.08
N VAL A 81 2.55 23.74 4.92
CA VAL A 81 3.27 22.48 4.73
C VAL A 81 2.34 21.54 3.98
N GLU A 82 2.84 20.91 2.92
CA GLU A 82 2.06 19.91 2.20
C GLU A 82 1.63 18.79 3.17
N PRO A 83 0.32 18.51 3.29
CA PRO A 83 -0.16 17.44 4.13
C PRO A 83 0.46 16.13 3.67
N THR A 84 0.78 15.29 4.65
CA THR A 84 1.36 13.98 4.43
C THR A 84 0.51 13.20 3.41
N GLY A 85 1.15 12.42 2.52
CA GLY A 85 0.42 11.63 1.52
C GLY A 85 -0.35 12.47 0.48
N SER A 86 0.08 13.71 0.23
CA SER A 86 -0.53 14.62 -0.75
C SER A 86 -2.00 14.92 -0.45
N GLY A 87 -2.36 14.99 0.83
CA GLY A 87 -3.72 15.29 1.30
C GLY A 87 -4.67 14.09 1.31
N LEU A 88 -4.17 12.88 1.03
CA LEU A 88 -4.93 11.65 1.16
C LEU A 88 -4.80 11.08 2.58
N PRO A 89 -5.86 10.46 3.13
CA PRO A 89 -5.75 9.77 4.42
C PRO A 89 -4.68 8.68 4.36
N MET A 90 -3.71 8.68 5.29
CA MET A 90 -2.75 7.58 5.38
C MET A 90 -2.80 6.80 6.67
N ILE A 91 -2.25 5.60 6.53
CA ILE A 91 -1.91 4.67 7.59
C ILE A 91 -0.39 4.53 7.61
N LEU A 92 0.20 4.67 8.78
CA LEU A 92 1.62 4.41 9.00
C LEU A 92 1.79 3.08 9.73
N CYS A 93 2.52 2.16 9.12
CA CYS A 93 2.90 0.89 9.73
C CYS A 93 4.39 0.89 10.01
N VAL A 94 4.79 0.70 11.26
CA VAL A 94 6.21 0.62 11.66
C VAL A 94 6.46 -0.65 12.45
N GLY A 95 7.61 -1.25 12.23
CA GLY A 95 7.98 -2.48 12.93
C GLY A 95 8.99 -3.31 12.18
N THR A 96 9.09 -4.58 12.56
CA THR A 96 9.94 -5.56 11.90
C THR A 96 9.11 -6.76 11.49
N MET A 97 9.45 -7.34 10.34
CA MET A 97 8.82 -8.54 9.81
C MET A 97 9.90 -9.50 9.32
N GLU A 98 9.65 -10.80 9.46
CA GLU A 98 10.53 -11.85 8.95
C GLU A 98 10.09 -12.25 7.53
N GLY A 99 11.05 -12.33 6.59
CA GLY A 99 10.80 -12.66 5.19
C GLY A 99 11.62 -11.80 4.22
N LYS A 100 11.42 -12.02 2.91
CA LYS A 100 11.98 -11.17 1.86
C LYS A 100 11.04 -10.02 1.54
N LEU A 101 11.60 -8.88 1.16
CA LEU A 101 10.82 -7.72 0.73
C LEU A 101 9.95 -8.05 -0.50
N ASP A 102 10.45 -8.85 -1.44
CA ASP A 102 9.69 -9.28 -2.61
C ASP A 102 8.41 -10.04 -2.24
N ASP A 103 8.48 -10.92 -1.24
CA ASP A 103 7.32 -11.70 -0.77
C ASP A 103 6.24 -10.77 -0.17
N LEU A 104 6.66 -9.67 0.46
CA LEU A 104 5.76 -8.65 0.99
C LEU A 104 5.13 -7.78 -0.08
N LEU A 105 5.94 -7.36 -1.06
CA LEU A 105 5.50 -6.48 -2.14
C LEU A 105 4.69 -7.22 -3.20
N PHE A 106 4.77 -8.55 -3.25
CA PHE A 106 4.14 -9.38 -4.28
C PHE A 106 2.64 -9.12 -4.49
N GLY A 107 1.90 -8.85 -3.42
CA GLY A 107 0.47 -8.52 -3.48
C GLY A 107 0.16 -7.09 -3.94
N VAL A 108 1.14 -6.19 -3.88
CA VAL A 108 1.02 -4.77 -4.23
C VAL A 108 1.49 -4.51 -5.66
N ILE A 109 2.54 -5.21 -6.11
CA ILE A 109 3.15 -5.05 -7.43
C ILE A 109 2.47 -5.85 -8.55
N SER A 110 1.44 -6.65 -8.22
CA SER A 110 0.71 -7.40 -9.24
C SER A 110 -0.24 -6.45 -9.96
N GLU A 111 0.19 -5.94 -11.13
CA GLU A 111 -0.51 -4.92 -11.92
C GLU A 111 -1.81 -5.43 -12.55
N ASP A 112 -1.98 -6.75 -12.70
CA ASP A 112 -3.11 -7.32 -13.41
C ASP A 112 -3.91 -8.38 -12.60
N LEU A 113 -5.20 -8.45 -12.90
CA LEU A 113 -6.15 -9.38 -12.28
C LEU A 113 -5.82 -10.85 -12.56
N GLU A 114 -5.12 -11.15 -13.65
CA GLU A 114 -4.82 -12.50 -14.11
C GLU A 114 -3.62 -13.08 -13.33
N THR A 115 -2.59 -12.29 -13.07
CA THR A 115 -1.45 -12.60 -12.22
C THR A 115 -1.85 -12.70 -10.76
N MET A 116 -2.78 -11.86 -10.28
CA MET A 116 -3.36 -12.02 -8.94
C MET A 116 -4.10 -13.38 -8.82
N ARG A 117 -4.88 -13.77 -9.85
CA ARG A 117 -5.65 -15.02 -9.87
C ARG A 117 -4.79 -16.27 -10.05
N MET A 118 -3.76 -16.20 -10.89
CA MET A 118 -2.83 -17.31 -11.13
C MET A 118 -2.05 -17.68 -9.86
N LYS A 119 -1.74 -16.67 -9.02
CA LYS A 119 -0.86 -16.82 -7.85
C LYS A 119 -1.63 -17.03 -6.54
N ALA A 120 -2.95 -16.81 -6.54
CA ALA A 120 -3.87 -17.13 -5.44
C ALA A 120 -4.47 -18.56 -5.52
N SER A 121 -4.13 -19.33 -6.57
CA SER A 121 -4.56 -20.73 -6.68
C SER A 121 -3.82 -21.58 -5.63
N PRO A 122 -4.53 -22.23 -4.68
CA PRO A 122 -3.90 -23.22 -3.82
C PRO A 122 -3.35 -24.33 -4.71
N VAL A 123 -2.05 -24.61 -4.61
CA VAL A 123 -1.49 -25.83 -5.20
C VAL A 123 -2.26 -27.00 -4.58
N PRO A 124 -2.94 -27.84 -5.37
CA PRO A 124 -3.60 -29.01 -4.83
C PRO A 124 -2.51 -29.88 -4.21
N VAL A 125 -2.51 -29.96 -2.87
CA VAL A 125 -1.74 -30.95 -2.14
C VAL A 125 -2.25 -32.29 -2.66
N ALA A 126 -1.41 -32.99 -3.43
CA ALA A 126 -1.72 -34.33 -3.89
C ALA A 126 -2.07 -35.16 -2.65
N GLY A 127 -3.34 -35.57 -2.56
CA GLY A 127 -3.80 -36.42 -1.47
C GLY A 127 -2.95 -37.69 -1.47
N ASN A 128 -2.38 -38.02 -0.32
CA ASN A 128 -1.83 -39.34 -0.07
C ASN A 128 -2.94 -40.36 -0.34
N GLN A 129 -2.82 -41.07 -1.46
CA GLN A 129 -3.51 -42.32 -1.71
C GLN A 129 -2.93 -43.33 -0.71
N VAL A 130 -3.62 -43.53 0.42
CA VAL A 130 -3.41 -44.70 1.26
C VAL A 130 -4.15 -45.86 0.59
N ASP A 131 -3.42 -46.61 -0.25
CA ASP A 131 -3.91 -47.88 -0.76
C ASP A 131 -4.01 -48.86 0.41
N GLY A 132 -5.25 -49.30 0.68
CA GLY A 132 -5.53 -50.37 1.61
C GLY A 132 -5.02 -51.70 1.09
N ALA A 133 -4.46 -52.49 1.99
CA ALA A 133 -4.30 -53.94 1.89
C ALA A 133 -4.86 -54.57 3.15
#